data_AF-A0A414I406-F1
#
_entry.id   AF-A0A414I406-F1
#
_cell.length_a   1.000
_cell.length_b   1.000
_cell.length_c   1.000
_cell.angle_alpha   90.00
_cell.angle_beta   90.00
_cell.angle_gamma   90.00
#
_symmetry.space_group_name_H-M   'P 1'
#
loop_
_entity.id
_entity.type
_entity.pdbx_description
1 polymer ?
#
loop_
_entity_poly.entity_id
_entity_poly.type
_entity_poly.pdbx_seq_one_letter_code
_entity_poly.pdbx_strand_id
1 'polypeptide(L)' 'MNAAVINKKAKLQRVPEACADTNWSRNTLMKVATEANAIIRVGRTVRIDMPVLYKYIDAVYKAN' A
#
# COMPACT_ATOMS: atom_id res chain seq x y z
N MET A 1 -24.12 7.81 -12.58
CA MET A 1 -22.67 7.49 -12.71
C MET A 1 -22.46 6.07 -12.21
N ASN A 2 -22.01 5.14 -13.05
CA ASN A 2 -21.60 3.81 -12.57
C ASN A 2 -20.26 3.98 -11.86
N ALA A 3 -20.27 3.90 -10.53
CA ALA A 3 -19.05 3.87 -9.76
C ALA A 3 -18.24 2.63 -10.19
N ALA A 4 -16.98 2.83 -10.55
CA ALA A 4 -16.09 1.72 -10.85
C ALA A 4 -16.04 0.78 -9.64
N VAL A 5 -16.24 -0.52 -9.88
CA VAL A 5 -16.13 -1.54 -8.83
C VAL A 5 -14.70 -1.55 -8.33
N ILE A 6 -14.53 -1.22 -7.05
CA ILE A 6 -13.22 -1.18 -6.40
C ILE A 6 -12.89 -2.58 -5.88
N ASN A 7 -11.83 -3.18 -6.42
CA ASN A 7 -11.29 -4.42 -5.86
C ASN A 7 -10.39 -4.12 -4.66
N LYS A 8 -10.94 -4.28 -3.45
CA LYS A 8 -10.20 -4.07 -2.19
C LYS A 8 -9.04 -5.06 -1.99
N LYS A 9 -9.01 -6.18 -2.71
CA LYS A 9 -7.93 -7.18 -2.64
C LYS A 9 -6.99 -7.12 -3.85
N ALA A 10 -7.00 -6.01 -4.59
CA ALA A 10 -6.09 -5.83 -5.71
C ALA A 10 -4.64 -5.81 -5.23
N LYS A 11 -3.71 -6.32 -6.07
CA LYS A 11 -2.27 -6.20 -5.83
C LYS A 11 -1.84 -4.74 -5.59
N LEU A 12 -2.40 -3.84 -6.41
CA LEU A 12 -2.13 -2.40 -6.38
C LEU A 12 -3.29 -1.67 -5.72
N GLN A 13 -3.16 -1.41 -4.43
CA GLN A 13 -4.20 -0.74 -3.65
C GLN A 13 -4.05 0.77 -3.66
N ARG A 14 -5.16 1.47 -3.41
CA ARG A 14 -5.15 2.92 -3.16
C ARG A 14 -4.64 3.16 -1.74
N VAL A 15 -4.04 4.33 -1.53
CA VAL A 15 -3.52 4.72 -0.21
C VAL A 15 -4.54 4.53 0.92
N PRO A 16 -5.84 4.89 0.80
CA PRO A 16 -6.80 4.65 1.88
C PRO A 16 -7.09 3.18 2.17
N GLU A 17 -7.04 2.31 1.15
CA GLU A 17 -7.24 0.86 1.31
C GLU A 17 -6.03 0.24 2.00
N ALA A 18 -4.83 0.58 1.54
CA ALA A 18 -3.60 0.14 2.16
C ALA A 18 -3.48 0.61 3.62
N CYS A 19 -3.89 1.85 3.93
CA CYS A 19 -3.97 2.34 5.32
C CYS A 19 -4.92 1.51 6.18
N ALA A 20 -6.08 1.12 5.64
CA ALA A 20 -7.05 0.31 6.36
C ALA A 20 -6.51 -1.10 6.61
N ASP A 21 -5.81 -1.68 5.64
CA ASP A 21 -5.27 -3.04 5.73
C ASP A 21 -4.05 -3.11 6.67
N THR A 22 -3.17 -2.11 6.69
CA THR A 22 -1.99 -2.08 7.58
C THR A 22 -2.25 -1.41 8.93
N ASN A 23 -3.44 -0.83 9.13
CA ASN A 23 -3.76 0.02 10.28
C ASN A 23 -2.74 1.15 10.52
N TRP A 24 -2.24 1.76 9.44
CA TRP A 24 -1.26 2.86 9.53
C TRP A 24 -1.84 4.18 9.04
N SER A 25 -1.38 5.25 9.68
CA SER A 25 -1.62 6.61 9.17
C SER A 25 -1.03 6.76 7.77
N ARG A 26 -1.61 7.66 6.96
CA ARG A 26 -1.12 7.93 5.60
C ARG A 26 0.38 8.25 5.58
N ASN A 27 0.85 9.08 6.51
CA ASN A 27 2.25 9.51 6.53
C ASN A 27 3.18 8.34 6.85
N THR A 28 2.81 7.51 7.83
CA THR A 28 3.55 6.29 8.17
C THR A 28 3.58 5.32 6.99
N LEU A 29 2.43 5.04 6.38
CA LEU A 29 2.33 4.15 5.23
C LEU A 29 3.20 4.64 4.07
N MET A 30 3.11 5.92 3.72
CA MET A 30 3.89 6.48 2.61
C MET A 30 5.39 6.44 2.89
N LYS A 31 5.82 6.67 4.12
CA LYS A 31 7.23 6.54 4.53
C LYS A 31 7.71 5.10 4.34
N VAL A 32 7.02 4.13 4.95
CA VAL A 32 7.41 2.71 4.87
C VAL A 32 7.31 2.19 3.44
N ALA A 33 6.29 2.57 2.67
CA ALA A 33 6.17 2.18 1.27
C ALA A 33 7.27 2.78 0.40
N THR A 34 7.79 3.96 0.74
CA THR A 34 8.96 4.54 0.07
C THR A 34 10.21 3.71 0.38
N GLU A 35 10.43 3.38 1.65
CA GLU A 35 11.56 2.53 2.09
C GLU A 35 11.52 1.14 1.43
N ALA A 36 10.33 0.55 1.32
CA ALA A 36 10.10 -0.74 0.68
C ALA A 36 10.16 -0.71 -0.87
N ASN A 37 10.28 0.47 -1.49
CA ASN A 37 10.10 0.67 -2.93
C ASN A 37 8.77 0.11 -3.47
N ALA A 38 7.70 0.22 -2.68
CA ALA A 38 6.37 -0.31 -2.98
C ALA A 38 5.42 0.72 -3.63
N ILE A 39 5.90 1.94 -3.88
CA ILE A 39 5.10 3.03 -4.46
C ILE A 39 5.07 2.91 -5.99
N ILE A 40 3.88 2.71 -6.55
CA ILE A 40 3.64 2.69 -7.99
C ILE A 40 2.86 3.95 -8.38
N ARG A 41 3.43 4.77 -9.26
CA ARG A 41 2.72 5.92 -9.85
C ARG A 41 1.96 5.48 -11.10
N VAL A 42 0.66 5.73 -11.10
CA VAL A 42 -0.23 5.55 -12.26
C VAL A 42 -0.83 6.91 -12.60
N GLY A 43 -0.21 7.57 -13.59
CA GLY A 43 -0.53 8.96 -13.95
C GLY A 43 -0.33 9.91 -12.76
N ARG A 44 -1.39 10.63 -12.38
CA ARG A 44 -1.40 11.55 -11.23
C ARG A 44 -1.65 10.86 -9.89
N THR A 45 -1.96 9.57 -9.89
CA THR A 45 -2.34 8.84 -8.67
C THR A 45 -1.23 7.90 -8.21
N VAL A 46 -1.22 7.65 -6.91
CA VAL A 46 -0.33 6.67 -6.29
C VAL A 46 -1.11 5.40 -5.97
N ARG A 47 -0.45 4.26 -6.19
CA ARG A 47 -0.86 2.92 -5.76
C ARG A 47 0.27 2.30 -4.94
N ILE A 48 -0.11 1.41 -4.04
CA ILE A 48 0.82 0.67 -3.19
C ILE A 48 0.82 -0.78 -3.65
N ASP A 49 2.00 -1.31 -3.96
CA ASP A 49 2.20 -2.74 -4.23
C ASP A 49 2.21 -3.48 -2.89
N MET A 50 1.06 -4.04 -2.51
CA MET A 50 0.87 -4.66 -1.20
C MET A 50 1.78 -5.87 -0.96
N PRO A 51 2.00 -6.80 -1.93
CA PRO A 51 2.98 -7.86 -1.77
C PRO A 51 4.39 -7.38 -1.43
N VAL A 52 4.88 -6.32 -2.10
CA VAL A 52 6.20 -5.76 -1.83
C VAL A 52 6.25 -5.13 -0.44
N LEU A 53 5.21 -4.36 -0.09
CA LEU A 53 5.09 -3.76 1.23
C LEU A 53 5.10 -4.82 2.33
N TYR A 54 4.25 -5.84 2.24
CA TYR A 54 4.19 -6.89 3.27
C TYR A 54 5.49 -7.67 3.37
N LYS A 55 6.16 -7.96 2.26
CA LYS A 55 7.48 -8.60 2.28
C LYS A 55 8.51 -7.76 3.04
N TYR A 56 8.51 -6.44 2.85
CA TYR A 56 9.38 -5.53 3.61
C TYR A 56 9.00 -5.51 5.10
N ILE A 57 7.70 -5.47 5.40
CA ILE A 57 7.22 -5.49 6.79
C ILE A 57 7.67 -6.77 7.49
N ASP A 58 7.49 -7.91 6.84
CA ASP A 58 7.91 -9.21 7.37
C ASP A 58 9.43 -9.29 7.57
N ALA A 59 10.22 -8.68 6.68
CA ALA A 59 11.68 -8.71 6.78
C ALA A 59 12.25 -7.76 7.85
N VAL A 60 11.60 -6.60 8.08
CA VAL A 60 12.15 -5.52 8.93
C VAL A 60 11.50 -5.47 10.31
N TYR A 61 10.19 -5.72 10.39
CA TYR A 61 9.41 -5.51 11.61
C TYR A 61 8.90 -6.81 12.25
N LYS A 62 8.94 -7.94 11.53
CA LYS A 62 8.69 -9.24 12.17
C LYS A 62 9.96 -9.61 12.92
N ALA A 63 9.95 -9.38 14.22
CA ALA A 63 10.96 -9.93 15.11
C ALA A 63 10.95 -11.47 14.98
N ASN A 64 12.15 -12.06 14.94
CA ASN A 64 12.31 -13.49 15.25
C ASN A 64 11.73 -13.80 16.62
#